data_AF-A0AAU2LEG1-F1
#
_entry.id   AF-A0AAU2LEG1-F1
#
_cell.length_a   1.000
_cell.length_b   1.000
_cell.length_c   1.000
_cell.angle_alpha   90.00
_cell.angle_beta   90.00
_cell.angle_gamma   90.00
#
_symmetry.space_group_name_H-M   'P 1'
#
loop_
_entity.id
_entity.type
_entity.pdbx_description
1 polymer ?
#
loop_
_entity_poly.entity_id
_entity_poly.type
_entity_poly.pdbx_seq_one_letter_code
_entity_poly.pdbx_strand_id
1 'polypeptide(L)' 'MPTYVPSPDEVTAAQTPDGGWTRKQLAEWGVPWPPPQGWRKHLKAKWEGKDLPPLQRQEPDQDSLF' A
#
# COMPACT_ATOMS: atom_id res chain seq x y z
N MET A 1 -8.10 -9.00 8.89
CA MET A 1 -6.67 -8.84 9.25
C MET A 1 -5.89 -9.21 8.00
N PRO A 2 -5.12 -8.31 7.38
CA PRO A 2 -4.23 -8.72 6.30
C PRO A 2 -3.12 -9.56 6.93
N THR A 3 -3.24 -10.88 6.82
CA THR A 3 -2.31 -11.86 7.39
C THR A 3 -1.01 -11.95 6.58
N TYR A 4 -0.91 -11.22 5.46
CA TYR A 4 0.18 -11.35 4.52
C TYR A 4 0.87 -10.01 4.24
N VAL A 5 2.19 -10.00 4.41
CA VAL A 5 3.08 -8.88 4.03
C VAL A 5 3.89 -9.34 2.82
N PRO A 6 3.55 -8.88 1.61
CA PRO A 6 4.26 -9.29 0.40
C PRO A 6 5.69 -8.73 0.37
N SER A 7 6.56 -9.42 -0.36
CA SER A 7 7.90 -8.90 -0.66
C SER A 7 7.81 -7.74 -1.68
N PRO A 8 8.77 -6.80 -1.73
CA PRO A 8 8.79 -5.76 -2.76
C PRO A 8 8.82 -6.32 -4.19
N ASP A 9 9.40 -7.51 -4.36
CA ASP A 9 9.38 -8.25 -5.62
C ASP A 9 7.97 -8.72 -5.99
N GLU A 10 7.22 -9.28 -5.03
CA GLU A 10 5.81 -9.68 -5.24
C GLU A 10 4.90 -8.50 -5.49
N VAL A 11 5.14 -7.37 -4.82
CA VAL A 11 4.43 -6.13 -5.13
C VAL A 11 4.66 -5.75 -6.59
N THR A 12 5.88 -5.88 -7.10
CA THR A 12 6.20 -5.59 -8.50
C THR A 12 5.61 -6.65 -9.45
N ALA A 13 5.64 -7.93 -9.08
CA ALA A 13 5.06 -9.02 -9.86
C ALA A 13 3.52 -8.94 -9.95
N ALA A 14 2.87 -8.42 -8.91
CA ALA A 14 1.43 -8.16 -8.88
C ALA A 14 1.04 -6.86 -9.62
N GLN A 15 2.00 -6.14 -10.20
CA GLN A 15 1.73 -5.00 -11.06
C GLN A 15 0.98 -5.48 -12.31
N THR A 16 -0.15 -4.82 -12.59
CA THR A 16 -0.92 -5.05 -13.81
C THR A 16 -0.18 -4.51 -15.04
N PRO A 17 -0.50 -4.98 -16.26
CA PRO A 17 0.10 -4.45 -17.49
C PRO A 17 -0.09 -2.93 -17.69
N ASP A 18 -1.14 -2.36 -17.09
CA ASP A 18 -1.39 -0.90 -17.03
C ASP A 18 -0.46 -0.15 -16.04
N GLY A 19 0.42 -0.87 -15.33
CA GLY A 19 1.34 -0.31 -14.35
C GLY A 19 0.75 -0.05 -12.96
N GLY A 20 -0.50 -0.46 -12.71
CA GLY A 20 -1.23 -0.28 -11.45
C GLY A 20 -1.43 -1.55 -10.62
N TRP A 21 -2.13 -1.42 -9.49
CA TRP A 21 -2.54 -2.53 -8.61
C TRP A 21 -4.04 -2.53 -8.41
N THR A 22 -4.62 -3.72 -8.24
CA THR A 22 -6.05 -3.84 -7.97
C THR A 22 -6.35 -3.53 -6.50
N ARG A 23 -7.55 -3.01 -6.24
CA ARG A 23 -8.07 -2.75 -4.88
C ARG A 23 -8.02 -3.98 -3.98
N LYS A 24 -8.34 -5.16 -4.54
CA LYS A 24 -8.33 -6.43 -3.80
C LYS A 24 -6.91 -6.79 -3.39
N GLN A 25 -5.96 -6.69 -4.31
CA GLN A 25 -4.54 -6.95 -4.06
C GLN A 25 -3.96 -6.04 -2.97
N LEU A 26 -4.27 -4.74 -3.04
CA LEU A 26 -3.83 -3.78 -2.03
C LEU A 26 -4.45 -4.09 -0.66
N ALA A 27 -5.73 -4.44 -0.61
CA ALA A 27 -6.41 -4.83 0.64
C ALA A 27 -5.83 -6.12 1.26
N GLU A 28 -5.40 -7.09 0.44
CA GLU A 28 -4.71 -8.30 0.91
C GLU A 28 -3.42 -7.97 1.66
N TRP A 29 -2.71 -6.92 1.23
CA TRP A 29 -1.49 -6.44 1.88
C TRP A 29 -1.76 -5.44 3.02
N GLY A 30 -3.02 -5.07 3.24
CA GLY A 30 -3.43 -4.06 4.21
C GLY A 30 -3.20 -2.62 3.76
N VAL A 31 -2.98 -2.39 2.47
CA VAL A 31 -2.84 -1.06 1.89
C VAL A 31 -4.23 -0.50 1.61
N PRO A 32 -4.61 0.65 2.19
CA PRO A 32 -5.90 1.27 1.92
C PRO A 32 -5.95 1.76 0.46
N TRP A 33 -7.16 1.78 -0.11
CA TRP A 33 -7.44 2.44 -1.39
C TRP A 33 -8.02 3.84 -1.14
N PRO A 34 -7.56 4.90 -1.84
CA PRO A 34 -6.47 4.94 -2.81
C PRO A 34 -5.09 4.73 -2.16
N PRO A 35 -4.12 4.13 -2.88
CA PRO A 35 -2.81 3.81 -2.31
C PRO A 35 -2.07 5.09 -1.90
N PRO A 36 -1.69 5.25 -0.62
CA PRO A 36 -1.01 6.45 -0.14
C PRO A 36 0.39 6.55 -0.74
N GLN A 37 0.88 7.77 -0.98
CA GLN A 37 2.21 7.96 -1.53
C GLN A 37 3.27 7.29 -0.64
N GLY A 38 4.10 6.43 -1.23
CA GLY A 38 5.10 5.67 -0.48
C GLY A 38 4.63 4.35 0.14
N TRP A 39 3.41 3.88 -0.12
CA TRP A 39 2.92 2.57 0.37
C TRP A 39 3.86 1.40 0.07
N ARG A 40 4.52 1.40 -1.10
CA ARG A 40 5.49 0.38 -1.49
C ARG A 40 6.71 0.33 -0.55
N LYS A 41 7.17 1.51 -0.08
CA LYS A 41 8.29 1.60 0.88
C LYS A 41 7.88 1.05 2.25
N HIS A 42 6.63 1.31 2.66
CA HIS A 42 6.11 0.76 3.91
C HIS A 42 5.96 -0.76 3.84
N LEU A 43 5.45 -1.33 2.73
CA LEU A 43 5.41 -2.78 2.55
C LEU A 43 6.81 -3.39 2.60
N LYS A 44 7.78 -2.77 1.92
CA LYS A 44 9.19 -3.20 1.98
C LYS A 44 9.73 -3.18 3.42
N ALA A 45 9.46 -2.13 4.18
CA ALA A 45 9.94 -2.03 5.55
C ALA A 45 9.25 -3.03 6.49
N LYS A 46 7.94 -3.21 6.34
CA LYS A 46 7.15 -4.20 7.08
C LYS A 46 7.64 -5.63 6.79
N TRP A 47 8.04 -5.90 5.55
CA TRP A 47 8.68 -7.15 5.15
C TRP A 47 10.09 -7.31 5.74
N GLU A 48 10.88 -6.24 5.78
CA GLU A 48 12.22 -6.20 6.39
C GLU A 48 12.18 -6.29 7.94
N GLY A 49 10.98 -6.30 8.55
CA GLY A 49 10.82 -6.28 10.00
C GLY A 49 11.14 -4.93 10.64
N LYS A 50 11.33 -3.88 9.82
CA LYS A 50 11.38 -2.50 10.30
C LYS A 50 9.96 -2.02 10.53
N ASP A 51 9.58 -1.88 11.79
CA ASP A 51 8.37 -1.18 12.20
C ASP A 51 8.49 0.30 11.81
N LEU A 52 8.12 0.61 10.57
CA LEU A 52 7.87 1.99 10.17
C LEU A 52 6.50 2.40 10.72
N PRO A 53 6.34 3.68 11.11
CA PRO A 53 5.05 4.19 11.52
C PRO A 53 3.98 3.82 10.50
N PRO A 54 2.75 3.51 10.96
CA PRO A 54 1.66 3.07 10.10
C PRO A 54 1.51 4.04 8.93
N LEU A 55 1.11 3.53 7.76
CA LEU A 55 0.72 4.34 6.61
C LEU A 55 -0.33 5.36 7.05
N GLN A 56 0.13 6.50 7.56
CA GLN A 56 -0.68 7.66 7.82
C GLN A 56 -1.16 8.05 6.45
N ARG A 57 -2.44 7.75 6.20
CA ARG A 57 -3.18 8.34 5.11
C ARG A 57 -2.97 9.84 5.32
N GLN A 58 -2.04 10.46 4.57
CA GLN A 58 -2.10 11.89 4.37
C GLN A 58 -3.46 12.06 3.73
N GLU A 59 -4.44 12.44 4.53
CA GLU A 59 -5.75 12.80 4.03
C GLU A 59 -5.47 13.82 2.94
N PRO A 60 -5.71 13.49 1.66
CA PRO A 60 -5.81 14.55 0.70
C PRO A 60 -7.12 15.21 1.09
N ASP A 61 -7.01 16.32 1.82
CA ASP A 61 -8.00 17.38 1.85
C ASP A 61 -9.43 16.84 1.65
N GLN A 62 -10.04 16.29 2.71
CA GLN A 62 -11.48 15.99 2.71
C GLN A 62 -12.33 17.29 2.66
N ASP A 63 -11.77 18.41 2.20
CA ASP A 63 -12.34 19.76 2.27
C ASP A 63 -12.46 20.43 0.89
N SER A 64 -12.09 19.80 -0.22
CA SER A 64 -12.46 20.31 -1.56
C SER A 64 -13.89 19.92 -1.98
N LEU A 65 -14.79 19.76 -0.99
CA LEU A 65 -16.23 19.62 -1.20
C LEU A 65 -16.95 20.78 -0.50
N PHE A 66 -16.70 22.02 -0.93
CA PHE A 66 -17.65 23.13 -0.85
C PHE A 66 -17.40 24.14 -1.96
#